data_AF-A0A453T5A8-F1
#
_entry.id   AF-A0A453T5A8-F1
#
_cell.length_a   1.000
_cell.length_b   1.000
_cell.length_c   1.000
_cell.angle_alpha   90.00
_cell.angle_beta   90.00
_cell.angle_gamma   90.00
#
_symmetry.space_group_name_H-M   'P 1'
#
loop_
_entity.id
_entity.type
_entity.pdbx_description
1 polymer ?
#
loop_
_entity_poly.entity_id
_entity_poly.type
_entity_poly.pdbx_seq_one_letter_code
_entity_poly.pdbx_strand_id
1 'polypeptide(L)'
;MERTRGHRRRKLSVAAGVGVGGGEDRLSALPDDVLLHILLKLRDGPVAARTSVLARRWRRVWALLPELHFPVGTDPDRIRAALTAHDALALHHLFVAGIEVTPEIAAAWLPLAARGLSGVLHFKNTGAMNEAPAGERGTLKLPCFEKATKVVLDLHSIGLTLPPSGVFTRLTDLELVRIQLHGPCSLSDVVSSSRCPSLRRLSVCSVRGLDNFTIQSESLVQLELRNLHTLQQLNIVALSLQKLKVFLCFTDPLNQAQPVANISAPQLVTLDWRGAYDPSSVLFGEMPNLQQLTTNPLCVYGGDTVSARNHHSLMLSQHFHHISKLILILFYLPVCESIDYNQILRVKLEEYIIWNTCEAIQN
;
A
#
# COMPACT_ATOMS: atom_id res chain seq x y z
N MET A 1 53.60 26.20 53.22
CA MET A 1 53.58 26.54 51.79
C MET A 1 52.17 27.01 51.43
N GLU A 2 52.14 28.29 51.07
CA GLU A 2 51.12 29.14 50.46
C GLU A 2 49.61 28.92 50.63
N ARG A 3 49.04 30.00 51.20
CA ARG A 3 47.64 30.40 51.26
C ARG A 3 47.28 31.23 50.01
N THR A 4 45.99 31.16 49.63
CA THR A 4 45.15 32.21 49.01
C THR A 4 45.41 32.64 47.56
N ARG A 5 44.37 32.61 46.71
CA ARG A 5 43.46 33.75 46.44
C ARG A 5 42.42 33.39 45.37
N GLY A 6 41.14 33.55 45.72
CA GLY A 6 40.04 33.54 44.76
C GLY A 6 40.03 34.80 43.90
N HIS A 7 39.51 34.67 42.68
CA HIS A 7 39.16 35.82 41.85
C HIS A 7 37.65 35.93 41.68
N ARG A 8 37.13 36.85 42.49
CA ARG A 8 35.79 37.41 42.49
C ARG A 8 35.64 38.33 41.27
N ARG A 9 34.51 38.18 40.58
CA ARG A 9 33.86 39.10 39.64
C ARG A 9 34.50 40.50 39.49
N ARG A 10 34.92 40.84 38.27
CA ARG A 10 34.95 42.23 37.80
C ARG A 10 33.69 42.47 36.95
N LYS A 11 32.74 43.22 37.52
CA LYS A 11 31.73 43.98 36.77
C LYS A 11 32.48 45.03 35.95
N LEU A 12 32.29 45.04 34.64
CA LEU A 12 32.58 46.19 33.80
C LEU A 12 31.25 46.61 33.16
N SER A 13 30.80 47.76 33.63
CA SER A 13 29.61 48.49 33.24
C SER A 13 29.75 49.07 31.83
N VAL A 14 28.70 48.84 31.04
CA VAL A 14 28.07 49.73 30.05
C VAL A 14 28.94 50.88 29.50
N ALA A 15 29.20 50.81 28.20
CA ALA A 15 29.19 51.97 27.33
C ALA A 15 28.38 51.59 26.07
N ALA A 16 27.39 52.44 25.78
CA ALA A 16 26.37 52.25 24.77
C ALA A 16 26.94 52.30 23.34
N GLY A 17 26.20 51.64 22.44
CA GLY A 17 25.78 52.31 21.22
C GLY A 17 26.54 51.96 19.95
N VAL A 18 26.35 50.74 19.45
CA VAL A 18 26.15 50.54 18.01
C VAL A 18 25.03 49.50 17.86
N GLY A 19 23.87 49.96 17.41
CA GLY A 19 22.75 49.11 17.03
C GLY A 19 23.19 48.20 15.89
N VAL A 20 23.55 46.98 16.21
CA VAL A 20 23.60 45.88 15.24
C VAL A 20 22.15 45.42 15.11
N GLY A 21 21.56 45.69 13.96
CA GLY A 21 20.15 45.43 13.65
C GLY A 21 19.73 44.03 14.09
N GLY A 22 19.03 43.96 15.22
CA GLY A 22 18.12 42.87 15.52
C GLY A 22 16.94 43.05 14.58
N GLY A 23 17.03 42.44 13.39
CA GLY A 23 15.89 42.36 12.49
C GLY A 23 14.71 41.82 13.31
N GLU A 24 13.67 42.65 13.47
CA GLU A 24 12.42 42.21 14.08
C GLU A 24 12.00 40.92 13.41
N ASP A 25 11.78 39.88 14.21
CA ASP A 25 11.24 38.61 13.74
C ASP A 25 9.76 38.80 13.40
N ARG A 26 9.52 39.45 12.25
CA ARG A 26 8.19 39.76 11.70
C ARG A 26 7.42 38.50 11.35
N LEU A 27 8.14 37.39 11.15
CA LEU A 27 7.58 36.08 10.87
C LEU A 27 6.99 35.43 12.13
N SER A 28 7.54 35.68 13.32
CA SER A 28 6.93 35.24 14.59
C SER A 28 5.66 35.98 14.99
N ALA A 29 5.40 37.16 14.42
CA ALA A 29 4.20 37.94 14.68
C ALA A 29 2.94 37.37 13.99
N LEU A 30 3.11 36.47 13.02
CA LEU A 30 2.00 35.84 12.31
C LEU A 30 1.18 34.91 13.24
N PRO A 31 -0.14 34.80 13.07
CA PRO A 31 -0.98 33.80 13.74
C PRO A 31 -0.52 32.34 13.49
N ASP A 32 -0.79 31.42 14.42
CA ASP A 32 -0.31 30.03 14.35
C ASP A 32 -0.86 29.29 13.11
N ASP A 33 -2.08 29.58 12.67
CA ASP A 33 -2.71 29.03 11.47
C ASP A 33 -1.98 29.45 10.17
N VAL A 34 -1.52 30.71 10.10
CA VAL A 34 -0.71 31.18 8.96
C VAL A 34 0.67 30.50 8.97
N LEU A 35 1.26 30.32 10.15
CA LEU A 35 2.52 29.61 10.30
C LEU A 35 2.42 28.12 9.91
N LEU A 36 1.33 27.45 10.33
CA LEU A 36 1.02 26.09 9.88
C LEU A 36 0.87 26.03 8.35
N HIS A 37 0.16 27.00 7.77
CA HIS A 37 -0.02 27.05 6.32
C HIS A 37 1.32 27.18 5.58
N ILE A 38 2.22 28.07 6.04
CA ILE A 38 3.55 28.23 5.45
C ILE A 38 4.35 26.92 5.56
N LEU A 39 4.36 26.27 6.73
CA LEU A 39 5.10 25.03 6.94
C LEU A 39 4.54 23.87 6.10
N LEU A 40 3.21 23.77 5.95
CA LEU A 40 2.55 22.78 5.08
C LEU A 40 2.94 22.98 3.60
N LYS A 41 3.11 24.24 3.15
CA LYS A 41 3.50 24.54 1.76
C LYS A 41 4.94 24.14 1.45
N LEU A 42 5.80 23.94 2.45
CA LEU A 42 7.16 23.44 2.24
C LEU A 42 7.18 21.96 1.83
N ARG A 43 6.13 21.18 2.15
CA ARG A 43 5.91 19.76 1.76
C ARG A 43 6.99 18.76 2.16
N ASP A 44 8.12 19.21 2.68
CA ASP A 44 9.24 18.41 3.14
C ASP A 44 9.39 18.61 4.65
N GLY A 45 9.17 17.53 5.41
CA GLY A 45 9.19 17.56 6.86
C GLY A 45 10.54 18.02 7.42
N PRO A 46 11.68 17.47 6.98
CA PRO A 46 13.00 17.97 7.34
C PRO A 46 13.21 19.47 7.04
N VAL A 47 12.76 19.97 5.90
CA VAL A 47 12.88 21.41 5.56
C VAL A 47 12.02 22.24 6.50
N ALA A 48 10.77 21.86 6.70
CA ALA A 48 9.86 22.57 7.59
C ALA A 48 10.33 22.52 9.06
N ALA A 49 10.91 21.40 9.52
CA ALA A 49 11.58 21.30 10.82
C ALA A 49 12.76 22.28 10.93
N ARG A 50 13.60 22.40 9.90
CA ARG A 50 14.71 23.38 9.89
C ARG A 50 14.21 24.82 9.90
N THR A 51 13.19 25.13 9.09
CA THR A 51 12.55 26.46 9.08
C THR A 51 11.92 26.78 10.44
N SER A 52 11.44 25.78 11.17
CA SER A 52 10.87 25.97 12.51
C SER A 52 11.86 26.45 13.57
N VAL A 53 13.18 26.29 13.33
CA VAL A 53 14.24 26.73 14.26
C VAL A 53 14.51 28.23 14.17
N LEU A 54 14.03 28.90 13.11
CA LEU A 54 14.20 30.35 12.91
C LEU A 54 13.59 31.16 14.06
N ALA A 55 12.58 30.62 14.74
CA ALA A 55 11.99 31.25 15.92
C ALA A 55 11.44 30.23 16.92
N ARG A 56 11.48 30.58 18.22
CA ARG A 56 10.98 29.72 19.31
C ARG A 56 9.51 29.31 19.13
N ARG A 57 8.68 30.19 18.55
CA ARG A 57 7.26 29.94 18.32
C ARG A 57 7.03 28.95 17.18
N TRP A 58 7.77 29.08 16.09
CA TRP A 58 7.68 28.20 14.93
C TRP A 58 8.02 26.75 15.29
N ARG A 59 8.97 26.53 16.21
CA ARG A 59 9.29 25.19 16.74
C ARG A 59 8.09 24.52 17.44
N ARG A 60 7.24 25.29 18.12
CA ARG A 60 6.01 24.77 18.76
C ARG A 60 4.94 24.47 17.72
N VAL A 61 4.79 25.35 16.74
CA VAL A 61 3.81 25.20 15.64
C VAL A 61 4.15 24.01 14.74
N TRP A 62 5.44 23.76 14.48
CA TRP A 62 5.91 22.60 13.73
C TRP A 62 5.42 21.28 14.33
N ALA A 63 5.44 21.13 15.65
CA ALA A 63 4.96 19.91 16.33
C ALA A 63 3.43 19.72 16.25
N LEU A 64 2.68 20.76 15.83
CA LEU A 64 1.23 20.69 15.62
C LEU A 64 0.85 20.27 14.20
N LEU A 65 1.81 20.00 13.32
CA LEU A 65 1.49 19.69 11.94
C LEU A 65 0.76 18.35 11.84
N PRO A 66 -0.39 18.33 11.15
CA PRO A 66 -1.14 17.10 10.94
C PRO A 66 -0.50 16.19 9.89
N GLU A 67 0.50 16.69 9.13
CA GLU A 67 1.09 15.97 8.02
C GLU A 67 2.62 16.03 8.05
N LEU A 68 3.25 14.89 7.88
CA LEU A 68 4.70 14.75 7.74
C LEU A 68 5.03 13.98 6.46
N HIS A 69 5.97 14.53 5.69
CA HIS A 69 6.41 13.95 4.43
C HIS A 69 7.94 13.90 4.39
N PHE A 70 8.46 12.69 4.30
CA PHE A 70 9.89 12.38 4.27
C PHE A 70 10.23 11.79 2.90
N PRO A 71 10.79 12.58 1.97
CA PRO A 71 11.16 12.09 0.64
C PRO A 71 12.37 11.16 0.70
N VAL A 72 12.64 10.50 -0.43
CA VAL A 72 13.83 9.67 -0.64
C VAL A 72 15.10 10.45 -0.27
N GLY A 73 16.01 9.79 0.45
CA GLY A 73 17.26 10.39 0.93
C GLY A 73 17.13 11.10 2.28
N THR A 74 15.95 11.08 2.90
CA THR A 74 15.81 11.53 4.29
C THR A 74 16.58 10.61 5.24
N ASP A 75 17.44 11.22 6.06
CA ASP A 75 18.14 10.57 7.16
C ASP A 75 17.13 9.95 8.17
N PRO A 76 17.19 8.63 8.44
CA PRO A 76 16.30 7.96 9.37
C PRO A 76 16.23 8.56 10.77
N ASP A 77 17.35 9.08 11.29
CA ASP A 77 17.37 9.71 12.61
C ASP A 77 16.51 10.97 12.66
N ARG A 78 16.38 11.67 11.53
CA ARG A 78 15.47 12.82 11.42
C ARG A 78 14.01 12.41 11.38
N ILE A 79 13.69 11.30 10.74
CA ILE A 79 12.33 10.73 10.76
C ILE A 79 11.94 10.41 12.21
N ARG A 80 12.81 9.66 12.90
CA ARG A 80 12.63 9.30 14.30
C ARG A 80 12.49 10.54 15.19
N ALA A 81 13.41 11.50 15.09
CA ALA A 81 13.38 12.72 15.89
C ALA A 81 12.12 13.56 15.62
N ALA A 82 11.67 13.65 14.37
CA ALA A 82 10.44 14.34 14.02
C ALA A 82 9.22 13.65 14.63
N LEU A 83 9.09 12.33 14.51
CA LEU A 83 7.97 11.59 15.13
C LEU A 83 7.97 11.69 16.65
N THR A 84 9.13 11.67 17.30
CA THR A 84 9.25 11.91 18.75
C THR A 84 8.80 13.32 19.14
N ALA A 85 9.05 14.33 18.30
CA ALA A 85 8.56 15.69 18.55
C ALA A 85 7.04 15.82 18.43
N HIS A 86 6.39 14.92 17.69
CA HIS A 86 4.94 14.90 17.44
C HIS A 86 4.17 13.95 18.39
N ASP A 87 4.83 13.36 19.41
CA ASP A 87 4.34 12.29 20.30
C ASP A 87 3.05 12.63 21.11
N ALA A 88 2.45 13.80 20.91
CA ALA A 88 1.25 14.27 21.63
C ALA A 88 0.06 14.66 20.73
N LEU A 89 0.23 14.74 19.40
CA LEU A 89 -0.81 15.24 18.49
C LEU A 89 -1.11 14.24 17.39
N ALA A 90 -2.40 14.15 17.06
CA ALA A 90 -2.93 13.23 16.08
C ALA A 90 -2.36 13.56 14.70
N LEU A 91 -1.29 12.85 14.31
CA LEU A 91 -0.77 12.91 12.96
C LEU A 91 -1.85 12.32 12.04
N HIS A 92 -2.27 13.06 11.03
CA HIS A 92 -3.30 12.64 10.08
C HIS A 92 -2.69 12.04 8.81
N HIS A 93 -1.49 12.44 8.42
CA HIS A 93 -0.83 11.89 7.25
C HIS A 93 0.68 11.74 7.48
N LEU A 94 1.20 10.53 7.28
CA LEU A 94 2.62 10.24 7.30
C LEU A 94 3.02 9.61 5.96
N PHE A 95 3.90 10.29 5.23
CA PHE A 95 4.54 9.75 4.05
C PHE A 95 6.03 9.58 4.31
N VAL A 96 6.55 8.38 4.06
CA VAL A 96 7.97 8.06 4.11
C VAL A 96 8.36 7.34 2.83
N ALA A 97 9.34 7.86 2.11
CA ALA A 97 9.95 7.20 0.97
C ALA A 97 11.44 6.99 1.19
N GLY A 98 11.95 5.84 0.78
CA GLY A 98 13.38 5.52 0.86
C GLY A 98 13.80 4.54 -0.21
N ILE A 99 15.12 4.48 -0.44
CA ILE A 99 15.74 3.49 -1.29
C ILE A 99 16.45 2.48 -0.40
N GLU A 100 16.19 1.20 -0.61
CA GLU A 100 16.86 0.09 0.09
C GLU A 100 16.84 0.23 1.62
N VAL A 101 15.75 0.76 2.16
CA VAL A 101 15.54 0.88 3.61
C VAL A 101 15.57 -0.53 4.20
N THR A 102 16.41 -0.78 5.20
CA THR A 102 16.45 -2.08 5.88
C THR A 102 15.33 -2.20 6.92
N PRO A 103 14.95 -3.41 7.35
CA PRO A 103 13.96 -3.60 8.41
C PRO A 103 14.31 -2.87 9.71
N GLU A 104 15.59 -2.79 10.05
CA GLU A 104 16.09 -2.13 11.27
C GLU A 104 15.82 -0.62 11.23
N ILE A 105 16.08 0.00 10.08
CA ILE A 105 15.81 1.41 9.85
C ILE A 105 14.32 1.70 9.94
N ALA A 106 13.48 0.88 9.29
CA ALA A 106 12.03 1.00 9.36
C ALA A 106 11.50 0.80 10.80
N ALA A 107 12.02 -0.20 11.51
CA ALA A 107 11.64 -0.52 12.88
C ALA A 107 11.98 0.58 13.89
N ALA A 108 12.96 1.44 13.59
CA ALA A 108 13.34 2.56 14.47
C ALA A 108 12.26 3.66 14.57
N TRP A 109 11.36 3.78 13.58
CA TRP A 109 10.36 4.85 13.52
C TRP A 109 8.92 4.36 13.39
N LEU A 110 8.67 3.17 12.84
CA LEU A 110 7.30 2.63 12.68
C LEU A 110 6.50 2.56 13.99
N PRO A 111 7.06 2.08 15.12
CA PRO A 111 6.34 2.05 16.40
C PRO A 111 5.95 3.44 16.90
N LEU A 112 6.78 4.46 16.64
CA LEU A 112 6.48 5.85 16.99
C LEU A 112 5.31 6.36 16.15
N ALA A 113 5.32 6.06 14.85
CA ALA A 113 4.21 6.41 13.96
C ALA A 113 2.89 5.76 14.41
N ALA A 114 2.92 4.48 14.82
CA ALA A 114 1.73 3.76 15.24
C ALA A 114 1.01 4.36 16.46
N ARG A 115 1.76 5.02 17.36
CA ARG A 115 1.20 5.66 18.56
C ARG A 115 0.39 6.92 18.25
N GLY A 116 0.88 7.74 17.32
CA GLY A 116 0.34 9.08 17.03
C GLY A 116 -0.55 9.18 15.78
N LEU A 117 -0.45 8.22 14.86
CA LEU A 117 -1.13 8.30 13.57
C LEU A 117 -2.61 7.94 13.68
N SER A 118 -3.47 8.87 13.23
CA SER A 118 -4.93 8.76 13.23
C SER A 118 -5.57 8.79 11.84
N GLY A 119 -4.75 8.93 10.78
CA GLY A 119 -5.21 8.93 9.40
C GLY A 119 -4.41 7.97 8.53
N VAL A 120 -3.60 8.50 7.63
CA VAL A 120 -3.01 7.74 6.53
C VAL A 120 -1.51 7.51 6.73
N LEU A 121 -1.06 6.27 6.59
CA LEU A 121 0.33 5.89 6.45
C LEU A 121 0.63 5.54 4.99
N HIS A 122 1.66 6.16 4.42
CA HIS A 122 2.29 5.75 3.18
C HIS A 122 3.77 5.49 3.42
N PHE A 123 4.18 4.23 3.36
CA PHE A 123 5.59 3.85 3.39
C PHE A 123 5.97 3.20 2.06
N LYS A 124 6.88 3.84 1.33
CA LYS A 124 7.41 3.36 0.06
C LYS A 124 8.91 3.11 0.17
N ASN A 125 9.29 1.85 0.11
CA ASN A 125 10.66 1.41 -0.07
C ASN A 125 10.84 0.95 -1.52
N THR A 126 11.89 1.43 -2.17
CA THR A 126 12.27 1.01 -3.52
C THR A 126 13.67 0.43 -3.47
N GLY A 127 13.91 -0.78 -3.96
CA GLY A 127 15.29 -1.29 -4.08
C GLY A 127 15.87 -1.10 -5.47
N ALA A 128 17.17 -1.35 -5.60
CA ALA A 128 17.84 -1.38 -6.89
C ALA A 128 17.29 -2.51 -7.77
N MET A 129 17.44 -2.35 -9.09
CA MET A 129 17.02 -3.33 -10.11
C MET A 129 17.73 -4.69 -10.03
N ASN A 130 18.67 -4.87 -9.10
CA ASN A 130 19.43 -6.10 -8.92
C ASN A 130 18.74 -6.95 -7.85
N GLU A 131 17.95 -7.91 -8.31
CA GLU A 131 17.22 -8.87 -7.48
C GLU A 131 18.18 -9.82 -6.76
N ALA A 132 18.66 -9.42 -5.57
CA ALA A 132 19.19 -10.40 -4.62
C ALA A 132 18.04 -11.35 -4.20
N PRO A 133 18.30 -12.67 -4.07
CA PRO A 133 17.26 -13.64 -3.73
C PRO A 133 16.54 -13.26 -2.43
N ALA A 134 15.23 -13.47 -2.42
CA ALA A 134 14.27 -12.99 -1.42
C ALA A 134 14.42 -13.55 0.01
N GLY A 135 15.55 -14.19 0.34
CA GLY A 135 15.81 -14.82 1.64
C GLY A 135 16.64 -13.98 2.61
N GLU A 136 17.30 -12.90 2.17
CA GLU A 136 18.35 -12.25 2.98
C GLU A 136 18.00 -10.86 3.53
N ARG A 137 16.83 -10.30 3.23
CA ARG A 137 16.50 -8.89 3.54
C ARG A 137 15.93 -8.65 4.95
N GLY A 138 16.05 -9.60 5.88
CA GLY A 138 15.53 -9.50 7.24
C GLY A 138 14.00 -9.38 7.31
N THR A 139 13.46 -9.17 8.52
CA THR A 139 11.99 -9.12 8.74
C THR A 139 11.57 -7.92 9.58
N LEU A 140 10.63 -7.14 9.06
CA LEU A 140 9.98 -6.01 9.71
C LEU A 140 8.73 -6.48 10.44
N LYS A 141 8.59 -6.11 11.72
CA LYS A 141 7.36 -6.34 12.48
C LYS A 141 6.42 -5.16 12.30
N LEU A 142 5.21 -5.42 11.80
CA LEU A 142 4.20 -4.38 11.64
C LEU A 142 3.48 -4.12 12.97
N PRO A 143 3.51 -2.89 13.53
CA PRO A 143 2.70 -2.54 14.69
C PRO A 143 1.22 -2.42 14.32
N CYS A 144 0.33 -2.52 15.33
CA CYS A 144 -1.09 -2.27 15.11
C CYS A 144 -1.37 -0.76 15.07
N PHE A 145 -1.85 -0.27 13.93
CA PHE A 145 -2.24 1.12 13.73
C PHE A 145 -3.73 1.31 14.06
N GLU A 146 -4.09 1.20 15.34
CA GLU A 146 -5.48 1.16 15.81
C GLU A 146 -6.32 2.34 15.32
N LYS A 147 -5.73 3.54 15.28
CA LYS A 147 -6.40 4.79 14.91
C LYS A 147 -6.30 5.14 13.43
N ALA A 148 -5.45 4.47 12.67
CA ALA A 148 -5.23 4.80 11.26
C ALA A 148 -6.44 4.38 10.40
N THR A 149 -6.74 5.18 9.39
CA THR A 149 -7.80 4.93 8.41
C THR A 149 -7.26 4.27 7.15
N LYS A 150 -6.01 4.55 6.77
CA LYS A 150 -5.39 3.97 5.58
C LYS A 150 -3.94 3.60 5.83
N VAL A 151 -3.54 2.41 5.39
CA VAL A 151 -2.15 1.93 5.47
C VAL A 151 -1.73 1.44 4.10
N VAL A 152 -0.70 2.07 3.54
CA VAL A 152 -0.05 1.66 2.28
C VAL A 152 1.40 1.32 2.56
N LEU A 153 1.75 0.06 2.32
CA LEU A 153 3.09 -0.47 2.52
C LEU A 153 3.60 -1.04 1.21
N ASP A 154 4.58 -0.38 0.63
CA ASP A 154 5.35 -0.90 -0.49
C ASP A 154 6.77 -1.16 -0.01
N LEU A 155 7.16 -2.43 0.19
CA LEU A 155 8.36 -2.77 0.95
C LEU A 155 9.52 -3.33 0.12
N HIS A 156 9.37 -3.41 -1.20
CA HIS A 156 10.37 -3.97 -2.12
C HIS A 156 10.97 -5.30 -1.61
N SER A 157 10.09 -6.25 -1.33
CA SER A 157 10.39 -7.63 -0.91
C SER A 157 11.09 -7.77 0.45
N ILE A 158 11.01 -6.77 1.34
CA ILE A 158 11.32 -6.97 2.76
C ILE A 158 10.33 -7.98 3.36
N GLY A 159 10.85 -8.83 4.25
CA GLY A 159 10.06 -9.70 5.08
C GLY A 159 9.12 -8.90 6.00
N LEU A 160 7.84 -9.24 6.07
CA LEU A 160 6.87 -8.61 6.96
C LEU A 160 6.25 -9.66 7.88
N THR A 161 6.37 -9.45 9.19
CA THR A 161 5.60 -10.17 10.19
C THR A 161 4.44 -9.32 10.65
N LEU A 162 3.24 -9.85 10.47
CA LEU A 162 2.00 -9.23 10.87
C LEU A 162 1.82 -9.32 12.40
N PRO A 163 1.15 -8.35 13.04
CA PRO A 163 0.96 -8.36 14.48
C PRO A 163 0.03 -9.53 14.87
N PRO A 164 0.35 -10.32 15.91
CA PRO A 164 -0.46 -11.49 16.31
C PRO A 164 -1.79 -11.10 16.96
N SER A 165 -1.90 -9.87 17.47
CA SER A 165 -3.08 -9.35 18.14
C SER A 165 -3.23 -7.84 17.85
N GLY A 166 -4.36 -7.27 18.27
CA GLY A 166 -4.72 -5.86 18.05
C GLY A 166 -5.79 -5.69 16.96
N VAL A 167 -6.64 -4.70 17.12
CA VAL A 167 -7.75 -4.42 16.21
C VAL A 167 -7.49 -3.11 15.49
N PHE A 168 -7.53 -3.13 14.16
CA PHE A 168 -7.44 -1.96 13.32
C PHE A 168 -8.83 -1.32 13.20
N THR A 169 -9.30 -0.73 14.31
CA THR A 169 -10.71 -0.31 14.47
C THR A 169 -11.20 0.65 13.39
N ARG A 170 -10.33 1.56 12.92
CA ARG A 170 -10.66 2.61 11.95
C ARG A 170 -10.16 2.35 10.53
N LEU A 171 -9.42 1.26 10.31
CA LEU A 171 -8.79 1.00 9.02
C LEU A 171 -9.84 0.69 7.96
N THR A 172 -9.98 1.58 6.98
CA THR A 172 -10.87 1.44 5.83
C THR A 172 -10.14 0.96 4.58
N ASP A 173 -8.82 1.20 4.51
CA ASP A 173 -8.02 0.99 3.32
C ASP A 173 -6.67 0.35 3.68
N LEU A 174 -6.42 -0.86 3.16
CA LEU A 174 -5.13 -1.54 3.29
C LEU A 174 -4.56 -1.87 1.92
N GLU A 175 -3.33 -1.43 1.67
CA GLU A 175 -2.61 -1.69 0.43
C GLU A 175 -1.22 -2.26 0.75
N LEU A 176 -0.97 -3.49 0.28
CA LEU A 176 0.27 -4.23 0.48
C LEU A 176 0.91 -4.51 -0.88
N VAL A 177 2.12 -4.00 -1.10
CA VAL A 177 2.79 -4.04 -2.40
C VAL A 177 4.22 -4.56 -2.22
N ARG A 178 4.62 -5.55 -3.03
CA ARG A 178 5.97 -6.12 -3.04
C ARG A 178 6.45 -6.48 -1.62
N ILE A 179 5.79 -7.45 -0.99
CA ILE A 179 6.07 -7.87 0.40
C ILE A 179 6.34 -9.37 0.43
N GLN A 180 7.25 -9.81 1.30
CA GLN A 180 7.42 -11.23 1.64
C GLN A 180 6.80 -11.47 3.03
N LEU A 181 5.68 -12.19 3.12
CA LEU A 181 5.09 -12.49 4.42
C LEU A 181 5.90 -13.58 5.15
N HIS A 182 6.10 -13.38 6.46
CA HIS A 182 6.75 -14.35 7.35
C HIS A 182 6.05 -14.43 8.70
N GLY A 183 6.15 -15.60 9.32
CA GLY A 183 5.69 -15.86 10.68
C GLY A 183 4.38 -16.65 10.72
N PRO A 184 3.88 -16.94 11.93
CA PRO A 184 2.74 -17.83 12.12
C PRO A 184 1.38 -17.16 11.81
N CYS A 185 1.32 -15.82 11.79
CA CYS A 185 0.08 -15.08 11.60
C CYS A 185 -0.20 -14.87 10.11
N SER A 186 -1.37 -15.34 9.66
CA SER A 186 -1.77 -15.20 8.25
C SER A 186 -2.29 -13.78 7.99
N LEU A 187 -2.12 -13.30 6.75
CA LEU A 187 -2.82 -12.11 6.28
C LEU A 187 -4.34 -12.26 6.43
N SER A 188 -4.85 -13.48 6.25
CA SER A 188 -6.25 -13.86 6.46
C SER A 188 -6.78 -13.42 7.83
N ASP A 189 -5.98 -13.62 8.89
CA ASP A 189 -6.36 -13.28 10.26
C ASP A 189 -6.46 -11.77 10.46
N VAL A 190 -5.50 -11.02 9.89
CA VAL A 190 -5.45 -9.55 9.99
C VAL A 190 -6.66 -8.92 9.31
N VAL A 191 -7.03 -9.37 8.12
CA VAL A 191 -8.09 -8.75 7.30
C VAL A 191 -9.51 -9.23 7.66
N SER A 192 -9.64 -10.16 8.61
CA SER A 192 -10.92 -10.66 9.09
C SER A 192 -11.77 -9.56 9.73
N SER A 193 -13.11 -9.73 9.73
CA SER A 193 -14.05 -8.80 10.39
C SER A 193 -13.71 -8.50 11.86
N SER A 194 -13.14 -9.46 12.58
CA SER A 194 -12.81 -9.30 14.00
C SER A 194 -11.62 -8.35 14.22
N ARG A 195 -10.67 -8.32 13.29
CA ARG A 195 -9.47 -7.49 13.38
C ARG A 195 -9.54 -6.20 12.58
N CYS A 196 -10.33 -6.18 11.51
CA CYS A 196 -10.51 -5.04 10.63
C CYS A 196 -12.01 -4.79 10.35
N PRO A 197 -12.81 -4.41 11.38
CA PRO A 197 -14.27 -4.30 11.25
C PRO A 197 -14.71 -3.21 10.26
N SER A 198 -13.87 -2.21 10.00
CA SER A 198 -14.19 -1.07 9.13
C SER A 198 -13.56 -1.16 7.72
N LEU A 199 -12.89 -2.26 7.39
CA LEU A 199 -12.11 -2.37 6.15
C LEU A 199 -13.00 -2.42 4.93
N ARG A 200 -12.89 -1.41 4.07
CA ARG A 200 -13.70 -1.26 2.84
C ARG A 200 -12.91 -1.61 1.58
N ARG A 201 -11.59 -1.36 1.57
CA ARG A 201 -10.74 -1.62 0.40
C ARG A 201 -9.48 -2.37 0.82
N LEU A 202 -9.22 -3.48 0.15
CA LEU A 202 -8.01 -4.28 0.29
C LEU A 202 -7.35 -4.44 -1.08
N SER A 203 -6.07 -4.08 -1.17
CA SER A 203 -5.24 -4.29 -2.36
C SER A 203 -3.97 -5.05 -1.98
N VAL A 204 -3.72 -6.18 -2.63
CA VAL A 204 -2.56 -7.03 -2.39
C VAL A 204 -1.87 -7.28 -3.73
N CYS A 205 -0.65 -6.76 -3.88
CA CYS A 205 0.09 -6.76 -5.13
C CYS A 205 1.50 -7.33 -4.95
N SER A 206 1.86 -8.35 -5.74
CA SER A 206 3.20 -8.96 -5.72
C SER A 206 3.64 -9.38 -4.31
N VAL A 207 2.74 -9.97 -3.52
CA VAL A 207 3.04 -10.50 -2.20
C VAL A 207 3.41 -11.98 -2.31
N ARG A 208 4.48 -12.38 -1.62
CA ARG A 208 4.98 -13.77 -1.53
C ARG A 208 4.73 -14.34 -0.13
N GLY A 209 4.67 -15.66 -0.01
CA GLY A 209 4.33 -16.35 1.24
C GLY A 209 2.83 -16.31 1.57
N LEU A 210 1.99 -16.18 0.54
CA LEU A 210 0.53 -16.16 0.63
C LEU A 210 -0.05 -17.24 -0.28
N ASP A 211 0.11 -18.49 0.13
CA ASP A 211 -0.28 -19.64 -0.70
C ASP A 211 -1.76 -19.96 -0.55
N ASN A 212 -2.30 -19.78 0.67
CA ASN A 212 -3.73 -19.91 0.97
C ASN A 212 -4.25 -18.61 1.56
N PHE A 213 -5.25 -18.02 0.91
CA PHE A 213 -5.84 -16.76 1.34
C PHE A 213 -7.34 -16.87 1.58
N THR A 214 -7.74 -16.73 2.83
CA THR A 214 -9.15 -16.75 3.24
C THR A 214 -9.56 -15.36 3.72
N ILE A 215 -10.64 -14.83 3.17
CA ILE A 215 -11.19 -13.52 3.54
C ILE A 215 -12.61 -13.74 4.03
N GLN A 216 -12.84 -13.44 5.31
CA GLN A 216 -14.16 -13.39 5.92
C GLN A 216 -14.38 -11.97 6.43
N SER A 217 -15.12 -11.17 5.63
CA SER A 217 -15.32 -9.76 5.91
C SER A 217 -16.74 -9.31 5.62
N GLU A 218 -17.37 -8.63 6.58
CA GLU A 218 -18.71 -8.05 6.43
C GLU A 218 -18.68 -6.62 5.88
N SER A 219 -17.53 -5.93 5.96
CA SER A 219 -17.38 -4.52 5.59
C SER A 219 -16.63 -4.28 4.27
N LEU A 220 -15.95 -5.30 3.73
CA LEU A 220 -15.14 -5.18 2.53
C LEU A 220 -16.02 -4.90 1.30
N VAL A 221 -15.73 -3.81 0.60
CA VAL A 221 -16.47 -3.34 -0.60
C VAL A 221 -15.64 -3.55 -1.87
N GLN A 222 -14.31 -3.43 -1.80
CA GLN A 222 -13.43 -3.61 -2.94
C GLN A 222 -12.22 -4.47 -2.57
N LEU A 223 -11.93 -5.46 -3.42
CA LEU A 223 -10.77 -6.35 -3.29
C LEU A 223 -10.01 -6.38 -4.61
N GLU A 224 -8.71 -6.10 -4.54
CA GLU A 224 -7.78 -6.23 -5.68
C GLU A 224 -6.62 -7.15 -5.31
N LEU A 225 -6.48 -8.25 -6.04
CA LEU A 225 -5.37 -9.19 -5.94
C LEU A 225 -4.59 -9.16 -7.25
N ARG A 226 -3.29 -8.89 -7.18
CA ARG A 226 -2.44 -8.75 -8.37
C ARG A 226 -1.13 -9.49 -8.20
N ASN A 227 -0.74 -10.24 -9.22
CA ASN A 227 0.60 -10.82 -9.33
C ASN A 227 0.97 -11.73 -8.14
N LEU A 228 0.01 -12.54 -7.69
CA LEU A 228 0.17 -13.50 -6.59
C LEU A 228 0.44 -14.89 -7.19
N HIS A 229 1.66 -15.10 -7.67
CA HIS A 229 2.01 -16.31 -8.42
C HIS A 229 1.99 -17.57 -7.56
N THR A 230 2.38 -17.48 -6.29
CA THR A 230 2.41 -18.64 -5.36
C THR A 230 1.04 -18.95 -4.74
N LEU A 231 0.02 -18.13 -5.00
CA LEU A 231 -1.33 -18.38 -4.50
C LEU A 231 -1.87 -19.68 -5.09
N GLN A 232 -2.29 -20.59 -4.23
CA GLN A 232 -2.87 -21.90 -4.54
C GLN A 232 -4.37 -21.92 -4.27
N GLN A 233 -4.79 -21.35 -3.14
CA GLN A 233 -6.20 -21.34 -2.73
C GLN A 233 -6.67 -19.94 -2.34
N LEU A 234 -7.84 -19.54 -2.87
CA LEU A 234 -8.51 -18.31 -2.52
C LEU A 234 -9.94 -18.60 -2.05
N ASN A 235 -10.26 -18.26 -0.81
CA ASN A 235 -11.62 -18.36 -0.28
C ASN A 235 -12.12 -16.98 0.13
N ILE A 236 -13.22 -16.52 -0.46
CA ILE A 236 -13.80 -15.21 -0.16
C ILE A 236 -15.24 -15.40 0.30
N VAL A 237 -15.52 -14.96 1.53
CA VAL A 237 -16.87 -14.78 2.07
C VAL A 237 -16.98 -13.30 2.44
N ALA A 238 -17.50 -12.51 1.50
CA ALA A 238 -17.58 -11.06 1.66
C ALA A 238 -18.93 -10.52 1.16
N LEU A 239 -19.87 -10.38 2.08
CA LEU A 239 -21.28 -10.09 1.75
C LEU A 239 -21.51 -8.67 1.23
N SER A 240 -20.65 -7.73 1.60
CA SER A 240 -20.71 -6.33 1.13
C SER A 240 -19.83 -6.04 -0.09
N LEU A 241 -19.17 -7.07 -0.63
CA LEU A 241 -18.18 -6.88 -1.71
C LEU A 241 -18.88 -6.51 -3.01
N GLN A 242 -18.52 -5.36 -3.57
CA GLN A 242 -19.09 -4.83 -4.82
C GLN A 242 -18.12 -4.94 -5.99
N LYS A 243 -16.80 -4.91 -5.73
CA LYS A 243 -15.78 -4.96 -6.77
C LYS A 243 -14.70 -5.98 -6.41
N LEU A 244 -14.53 -6.99 -7.24
CA LEU A 244 -13.48 -7.98 -7.13
C LEU A 244 -12.61 -7.90 -8.37
N LYS A 245 -11.30 -7.78 -8.16
CA LYS A 245 -10.32 -7.83 -9.22
C LYS A 245 -9.21 -8.83 -8.89
N VAL A 246 -8.96 -9.77 -9.79
CA VAL A 246 -7.93 -10.81 -9.65
C VAL A 246 -7.12 -10.86 -10.94
N PHE A 247 -5.85 -10.50 -10.87
CA PHE A 247 -4.96 -10.39 -12.03
C PHE A 247 -3.67 -11.18 -11.83
N LEU A 248 -3.26 -11.97 -12.82
CA LEU A 248 -1.96 -12.67 -12.81
C LEU A 248 -1.74 -13.46 -11.50
N CYS A 249 -2.80 -14.11 -11.02
CA CYS A 249 -2.76 -15.02 -9.88
C CYS A 249 -2.85 -16.47 -10.38
N PHE A 250 -2.42 -17.43 -9.58
CA PHE A 250 -2.49 -18.87 -9.91
C PHE A 250 -1.68 -19.27 -11.15
N THR A 251 -0.52 -18.63 -11.36
CA THR A 251 0.31 -18.84 -12.56
C THR A 251 1.54 -19.72 -12.32
N ASP A 252 1.69 -20.33 -11.14
CA ASP A 252 2.81 -21.23 -10.85
C ASP A 252 2.67 -22.53 -11.67
N PRO A 253 3.64 -22.88 -12.55
CA PRO A 253 3.61 -24.08 -13.36
C PRO A 253 3.56 -25.39 -12.55
N LEU A 254 3.96 -25.36 -11.28
CA LEU A 254 3.94 -26.53 -10.39
C LEU A 254 2.53 -26.81 -9.81
N ASN A 255 1.56 -25.93 -10.05
CA ASN A 255 0.25 -25.93 -9.40
C ASN A 255 -0.79 -26.82 -10.14
N GLN A 256 -0.50 -28.11 -10.30
CA GLN A 256 -1.25 -29.05 -11.15
C GLN A 256 -2.53 -29.67 -10.53
N ALA A 257 -2.98 -29.25 -9.32
CA ALA A 257 -4.13 -29.85 -8.64
C ALA A 257 -5.27 -28.84 -8.33
N GLN A 258 -6.49 -29.14 -8.78
CA GLN A 258 -7.76 -28.46 -8.47
C GLN A 258 -8.10 -28.49 -6.95
N PRO A 259 -8.97 -27.62 -6.36
CA PRO A 259 -9.56 -26.36 -6.81
C PRO A 259 -8.81 -25.13 -6.25
N VAL A 260 -8.97 -24.01 -6.93
CA VAL A 260 -8.11 -22.83 -6.80
C VAL A 260 -8.83 -21.65 -6.14
N ALA A 261 -10.16 -21.52 -6.29
CA ALA A 261 -10.90 -20.42 -5.68
C ALA A 261 -12.38 -20.75 -5.37
N ASN A 262 -12.88 -20.24 -4.25
CA ASN A 262 -14.29 -20.26 -3.85
C ASN A 262 -14.73 -18.85 -3.41
N ILE A 263 -15.73 -18.28 -4.07
CA ILE A 263 -16.08 -16.87 -3.93
C ILE A 263 -17.58 -16.71 -3.69
N SER A 264 -17.93 -16.29 -2.48
CA SER A 264 -19.27 -15.90 -2.08
C SER A 264 -19.33 -14.39 -1.84
N ALA A 265 -19.93 -13.68 -2.80
CA ALA A 265 -20.07 -12.23 -2.81
C ALA A 265 -21.40 -11.83 -3.49
N PRO A 266 -22.55 -11.97 -2.82
CA PRO A 266 -23.87 -11.75 -3.43
C PRO A 266 -24.13 -10.31 -3.88
N GLN A 267 -23.43 -9.33 -3.32
CA GLN A 267 -23.54 -7.90 -3.68
C GLN A 267 -22.55 -7.48 -4.78
N LEU A 268 -21.87 -8.43 -5.42
CA LEU A 268 -20.84 -8.13 -6.41
C LEU A 268 -21.45 -7.49 -7.66
N VAL A 269 -20.93 -6.33 -8.06
CA VAL A 269 -21.37 -5.58 -9.25
C VAL A 269 -20.34 -5.66 -10.36
N THR A 270 -19.06 -5.71 -10.00
CA THR A 270 -17.95 -5.78 -10.96
C THR A 270 -17.01 -6.93 -10.61
N LEU A 271 -16.82 -7.83 -11.57
CA LEU A 271 -15.84 -8.90 -11.53
C LEU A 271 -14.81 -8.67 -12.64
N ASP A 272 -13.55 -8.43 -12.26
CA ASP A 272 -12.41 -8.44 -13.19
C ASP A 272 -11.55 -9.67 -12.88
N TRP A 273 -11.74 -10.73 -13.65
CA TRP A 273 -11.06 -12.00 -13.45
C TRP A 273 -10.11 -12.27 -14.62
N ARG A 274 -8.83 -11.97 -14.41
CA ARG A 274 -7.72 -12.22 -15.36
C ARG A 274 -6.77 -13.28 -14.82
N GLY A 275 -7.36 -14.42 -14.49
CA GLY A 275 -6.69 -15.68 -14.17
C GLY A 275 -7.26 -16.81 -15.04
N ALA A 276 -6.70 -18.01 -14.89
CA ALA A 276 -7.34 -19.20 -15.45
C ALA A 276 -8.73 -19.40 -14.81
N TYR A 277 -9.68 -19.91 -15.59
CA TYR A 277 -11.00 -20.29 -15.11
C TYR A 277 -11.32 -21.69 -15.61
N ASP A 278 -11.60 -22.57 -14.66
CA ASP A 278 -12.13 -23.91 -14.88
C ASP A 278 -13.26 -24.10 -13.84
N PRO A 279 -14.50 -24.36 -14.26
CA PRO A 279 -15.65 -24.47 -13.36
C PRO A 279 -15.51 -25.60 -12.32
N SER A 280 -14.64 -26.59 -12.54
CA SER A 280 -14.32 -27.61 -11.53
C SER A 280 -13.39 -27.10 -10.42
N SER A 281 -12.71 -25.97 -10.63
CA SER A 281 -11.69 -25.43 -9.73
C SER A 281 -11.98 -24.01 -9.20
N VAL A 282 -12.78 -23.23 -9.91
CA VAL A 282 -13.16 -21.86 -9.56
C VAL A 282 -14.67 -21.81 -9.39
N LEU A 283 -15.09 -21.76 -8.13
CA LEU A 283 -16.49 -21.76 -7.74
C LEU A 283 -16.93 -20.33 -7.41
N PHE A 284 -17.81 -19.78 -8.25
CA PHE A 284 -18.53 -18.55 -7.96
C PHE A 284 -19.88 -18.92 -7.33
N GLY A 285 -20.16 -18.40 -6.15
CA GLY A 285 -21.50 -18.43 -5.56
C GLY A 285 -22.47 -17.54 -6.36
N GLU A 286 -23.73 -17.48 -5.93
CA GLU A 286 -24.72 -16.65 -6.60
C GLU A 286 -24.33 -15.16 -6.55
N MET A 287 -24.35 -14.50 -7.71
CA MET A 287 -24.01 -13.08 -7.89
C MET A 287 -25.12 -12.36 -8.66
N PRO A 288 -26.32 -12.22 -8.08
CA PRO A 288 -27.50 -11.69 -8.79
C PRO A 288 -27.33 -10.23 -9.25
N ASN A 289 -26.42 -9.48 -8.63
CA ASN A 289 -26.18 -8.07 -8.90
C ASN A 289 -25.01 -7.82 -9.88
N LEU A 290 -24.43 -8.88 -10.45
CA LEU A 290 -23.25 -8.74 -11.32
C LEU A 290 -23.62 -8.02 -12.62
N GLN A 291 -23.05 -6.84 -12.83
CA GLN A 291 -23.34 -6.01 -14.01
C GLN A 291 -22.18 -5.96 -15.00
N GLN A 292 -20.95 -6.05 -14.51
CA GLN A 292 -19.74 -5.94 -15.32
C GLN A 292 -18.82 -7.14 -15.12
N LEU A 293 -18.44 -7.78 -16.22
CA LEU A 293 -17.43 -8.84 -16.25
C LEU A 293 -16.26 -8.40 -17.14
N THR A 294 -15.04 -8.50 -16.63
CA THR A 294 -13.80 -8.44 -17.43
C THR A 294 -13.12 -9.79 -17.34
N THR A 295 -12.72 -10.34 -18.49
CA THR A 295 -12.03 -11.63 -18.56
C THR A 295 -10.53 -11.45 -18.78
N ASN A 296 -9.78 -12.56 -18.72
CA ASN A 296 -8.38 -12.58 -19.10
C ASN A 296 -8.18 -12.07 -20.55
N PRO A 297 -7.06 -11.40 -20.88
CA PRO A 297 -6.82 -10.93 -22.23
C PRO A 297 -6.84 -12.07 -23.25
N LEU A 298 -7.59 -11.87 -24.33
CA LEU A 298 -7.67 -12.79 -25.46
C LEU A 298 -6.53 -12.48 -26.41
N CYS A 299 -5.72 -13.48 -26.73
CA CYS A 299 -4.71 -13.32 -27.76
C CYS A 299 -5.35 -13.57 -29.13
N VAL A 300 -5.17 -12.64 -30.06
CA VAL A 300 -5.83 -12.69 -31.38
C VAL A 300 -5.17 -13.71 -32.31
N TYR A 301 -3.85 -13.89 -32.17
CA TYR A 301 -3.04 -14.84 -32.93
C TYR A 301 -2.16 -15.65 -31.97
N GLY A 302 -1.89 -16.92 -32.30
CA GLY A 302 -1.05 -17.81 -31.49
C GLY A 302 -1.39 -19.29 -31.68
N GLY A 303 -0.52 -20.20 -31.22
CA GLY A 303 -0.73 -21.65 -31.29
C GLY A 303 -1.62 -22.22 -30.18
N ASP A 304 -1.62 -23.55 -30.01
CA ASP A 304 -2.58 -24.27 -29.14
C ASP A 304 -2.62 -23.80 -27.68
N THR A 305 -1.47 -23.41 -27.10
CA THR A 305 -1.38 -22.87 -25.73
C THR A 305 -2.13 -21.56 -25.56
N VAL A 306 -2.21 -20.77 -26.63
CA VAL A 306 -2.93 -19.50 -26.69
C VAL A 306 -4.43 -19.76 -26.83
N SER A 307 -4.82 -20.77 -27.62
CA SER A 307 -6.20 -21.22 -27.75
C SER A 307 -6.80 -21.67 -26.40
N ALA A 308 -6.03 -22.40 -25.59
CA ALA A 308 -6.46 -22.83 -24.25
C ALA A 308 -6.75 -21.63 -23.32
N ARG A 309 -5.96 -20.55 -23.37
CA ARG A 309 -6.20 -19.33 -22.57
C ARG A 309 -7.46 -18.60 -23.00
N ASN A 310 -7.71 -18.52 -24.30
CA ASN A 310 -8.94 -17.93 -24.84
C ASN A 310 -10.15 -18.78 -24.41
N HIS A 311 -10.03 -20.11 -24.42
CA HIS A 311 -11.08 -21.03 -23.98
C HIS A 311 -11.52 -20.79 -22.53
N HIS A 312 -10.58 -20.61 -21.60
CA HIS A 312 -10.91 -20.28 -20.20
C HIS A 312 -11.71 -18.97 -20.08
N SER A 313 -11.37 -17.96 -20.88
CA SER A 313 -12.06 -16.67 -20.89
C SER A 313 -13.48 -16.79 -21.45
N LEU A 314 -13.66 -17.61 -22.49
CA LEU A 314 -14.98 -17.89 -23.07
C LEU A 314 -15.87 -18.67 -22.09
N MET A 315 -15.34 -19.71 -21.44
CA MET A 315 -16.07 -20.46 -20.41
C MET A 315 -16.56 -19.55 -19.28
N LEU A 316 -15.72 -18.62 -18.82
CA LEU A 316 -16.10 -17.65 -17.79
C LEU A 316 -17.23 -16.74 -18.26
N SER A 317 -17.17 -16.25 -19.50
CA SER A 317 -18.23 -15.40 -20.06
C SER A 317 -19.57 -16.15 -20.21
N GLN A 318 -19.52 -17.45 -20.50
CA GLN A 318 -20.70 -18.30 -20.61
C GLN A 318 -21.32 -18.64 -19.24
N HIS A 319 -20.55 -18.57 -18.16
CA HIS A 319 -21.05 -18.83 -16.81
C HIS A 319 -22.04 -17.76 -16.31
N PHE A 320 -21.90 -16.51 -16.76
CA PHE A 320 -22.75 -15.40 -16.33
C PHE A 320 -23.69 -14.94 -17.44
N HIS A 321 -24.99 -15.19 -17.27
CA HIS A 321 -26.01 -14.89 -18.29
C HIS A 321 -26.65 -13.50 -18.17
N HIS A 322 -26.50 -12.83 -17.03
CA HIS A 322 -27.20 -11.57 -16.70
C HIS A 322 -26.25 -10.40 -16.44
N ILE A 323 -25.28 -10.20 -17.34
CA ILE A 323 -24.36 -9.05 -17.28
C ILE A 323 -24.76 -7.97 -18.28
N SER A 324 -24.67 -6.70 -17.87
CA SER A 324 -24.93 -5.54 -18.74
C SER A 324 -23.72 -5.12 -19.58
N LYS A 325 -22.51 -5.49 -19.12
CA LYS A 325 -21.24 -5.05 -19.71
C LYS A 325 -20.20 -6.15 -19.64
N LEU A 326 -19.77 -6.63 -20.80
CA LEU A 326 -18.62 -7.51 -20.95
C LEU A 326 -17.43 -6.69 -21.48
N ILE A 327 -16.30 -6.73 -20.78
CA ILE A 327 -15.03 -6.11 -21.22
C ILE A 327 -14.07 -7.21 -21.64
N LEU A 328 -13.76 -7.26 -22.94
CA LEU A 328 -12.73 -8.12 -23.49
C LEU A 328 -11.50 -7.29 -23.83
N ILE A 329 -10.33 -7.77 -23.44
CA ILE A 329 -9.05 -7.13 -23.76
C ILE A 329 -8.38 -7.98 -24.82
N LEU A 330 -8.06 -7.39 -25.97
CA LEU A 330 -7.41 -8.08 -27.07
C LEU A 330 -5.90 -7.82 -27.04
N PHE A 331 -5.11 -8.87 -27.07
CA PHE A 331 -3.66 -8.81 -27.09
C PHE A 331 -3.15 -9.26 -28.46
N TYR A 332 -2.49 -8.34 -29.16
CA TYR A 332 -1.85 -8.58 -30.45
C TYR A 332 -0.36 -8.83 -30.19
N LEU A 333 0.03 -10.10 -30.13
CA LEU A 333 1.43 -10.47 -30.02
C LEU A 333 2.16 -10.07 -31.32
N PRO A 334 3.31 -9.36 -31.24
CA PRO A 334 4.19 -9.22 -32.39
C PRO A 334 4.61 -10.62 -32.85
N VAL A 335 4.62 -10.87 -34.16
CA VAL A 335 5.15 -12.10 -34.74
C VAL A 335 6.66 -12.13 -34.47
N CYS A 336 7.06 -12.74 -33.36
CA CYS A 336 8.46 -12.98 -33.01
C CYS A 336 8.65 -14.50 -32.86
N GLU A 337 9.54 -15.07 -33.67
CA GLU A 337 9.78 -16.52 -33.84
C GLU A 337 10.34 -17.27 -32.62
N SER A 338 10.31 -16.69 -31.43
CA SER A 338 10.62 -17.42 -30.19
C SER A 338 9.99 -16.71 -28.99
N ILE A 339 8.95 -17.34 -28.43
CA ILE A 339 8.27 -16.82 -27.25
C ILE A 339 9.05 -17.27 -26.01
N ASP A 340 9.83 -16.35 -25.45
CA ASP A 340 10.25 -16.41 -24.05
C ASP A 340 9.14 -15.78 -23.18
N TYR A 341 8.66 -16.50 -22.15
CA TYR A 341 7.60 -16.04 -21.24
C TYR A 341 7.95 -14.70 -20.58
N ASN A 342 9.24 -14.36 -20.48
CA ASN A 342 9.73 -13.10 -19.94
C ASN A 342 9.54 -11.89 -20.88
N GLN A 343 9.26 -12.07 -22.17
CA GLN A 343 9.04 -10.95 -23.11
C GLN A 343 7.60 -10.43 -23.15
N ILE A 344 6.62 -11.22 -22.68
CA ILE A 344 5.20 -10.78 -22.61
C ILE A 344 5.04 -9.55 -21.69
N LEU A 345 5.97 -9.37 -20.73
CA LEU A 345 5.99 -8.27 -19.78
C LEU A 345 6.40 -6.90 -20.36
N ARG A 346 6.86 -6.81 -21.63
CA ARG A 346 7.37 -5.56 -22.22
C ARG A 346 6.52 -4.96 -23.34
N VAL A 347 5.35 -5.52 -23.65
CA VAL A 347 4.49 -4.95 -24.71
C VAL A 347 3.64 -3.81 -24.13
N LYS A 348 3.70 -2.64 -24.78
CA LYS A 348 2.82 -1.50 -24.49
C LYS A 348 1.35 -1.96 -24.58
N LEU A 349 0.62 -1.80 -23.49
CA LEU A 349 -0.83 -1.96 -23.43
C LEU A 349 -1.48 -0.89 -24.31
N GLU A 350 -1.98 -1.27 -25.49
CA GLU A 350 -3.03 -0.51 -26.15
C GLU A 350 -4.37 -1.07 -25.68
N GLU A 351 -5.04 -0.33 -24.80
CA GLU A 351 -6.39 -0.67 -24.32
C GLU A 351 -7.40 -0.40 -25.43
N TYR A 352 -7.88 -1.44 -26.09
CA TYR A 352 -9.10 -1.37 -26.89
C TYR A 352 -10.27 -1.85 -26.02
N ILE A 353 -11.06 -0.91 -25.50
CA ILE A 353 -12.31 -1.19 -24.79
C ILE A 353 -13.41 -1.39 -25.84
N ILE A 354 -13.80 -2.64 -26.09
CA ILE A 354 -14.97 -2.94 -26.92
C ILE A 354 -16.20 -3.00 -26.01
N TRP A 355 -17.19 -2.15 -26.29
CA TRP A 355 -18.52 -2.22 -25.68
C TRP A 355 -19.36 -3.19 -26.50
N ASN A 356 -19.63 -4.40 -25.98
CA ASN A 356 -20.75 -5.18 -26.48
C ASN A 356 -21.91 -5.03 -25.51
N THR A 357 -22.92 -4.27 -25.90
CA THR A 357 -24.27 -4.38 -25.36
C THR A 357 -24.79 -5.76 -25.78
N CYS A 358 -25.09 -6.63 -24.81
CA CYS A 358 -25.74 -7.90 -25.08
C CYS A 358 -27.14 -7.66 -25.68
N GLU A 359 -27.25 -7.72 -27.00
CA GLU A 359 -28.47 -8.19 -27.65
C GLU A 359 -28.26 -9.62 -28.12
N ALA A 360 -29.28 -10.42 -27.89
CA ALA A 360 -29.31 -11.87 -27.96
C ALA A 360 -28.78 -12.43 -29.29
N ILE A 361 -28.04 -13.54 -29.21
CA ILE A 361 -27.93 -14.49 -30.33
C ILE A 361 -28.53 -15.79 -29.84
N GLN A 362 -29.86 -15.90 -30.00
CA GLN A 362 -30.49 -17.17 -30.34
C GLN A 362 -30.26 -17.39 -31.83
N ASN A 363 -29.47 -18.41 -32.16
CA ASN A 363 -29.74 -19.37 -33.24
C ASN A 363 -28.76 -20.54 -33.16
#